data_AF-A0A2G1WEI5-F1
#
_entry.id   AF-A0A2G1WEI5-F1
#
_cell.length_a   1.000
_cell.length_b   1.000
_cell.length_c   1.000
_cell.angle_alpha   90.00
_cell.angle_beta   90.00
_cell.angle_gamma   90.00
#
_symmetry.space_group_name_H-M   'P 1'
#
loop_
_entity.id
_entity.type
_entity.pdbx_description
1 polymer ?
#
loop_
_entity_poly.entity_id
_entity_poly.type
_entity_poly.pdbx_seq_one_letter_code
_entity_poly.pdbx_strand_id
1 'polypeptide(L)'
;MANRSPTTRRRFLLTAGTAAVAGVAGCTGGRSEAGSQSPTIAILAAGSLQNAMANGLAPAVDVPVEIEAHGSATVARMIAEGQRDPDIVSVADVALFEEPLSPPWHSVFTSNSVVIAYNPETDGGARLAEAGSERWYEPLLDGRVTIGRTDPDQDPLGYRTLFMFELASRYYDDAPNLREQIPRQDQIYPETSLISQFETGSVDAAIAYRNMAVERDYEYIALPDQINLSNPRYAAEWYATTSYALPSGREIRGGLISYGSTIRHMSDAAVAVFDAHTTGSYLAEHGFLLRDQFPAYTGAVPQRVRQTAGRSNETQSRLGGPTEPLSSTVSDVTVLI
;
A
#
# COMPACT_ATOMS: atom_id res chain seq x y z
N MET A 1 -40.10 23.48 44.56
CA MET A 1 -39.84 22.79 45.84
C MET A 1 -39.31 21.40 45.53
N ALA A 2 -38.00 21.25 45.64
CA ALA A 2 -37.33 20.37 46.63
C ALA A 2 -37.20 18.92 46.12
N ASN A 3 -36.15 18.54 45.37
CA ASN A 3 -34.76 18.29 45.80
C ASN A 3 -34.60 16.91 46.47
N ARG A 4 -33.91 15.94 45.83
CA ARG A 4 -32.53 15.53 46.16
C ARG A 4 -32.09 14.25 45.44
N SER A 5 -30.81 14.30 45.06
CA SER A 5 -30.01 13.36 44.27
C SER A 5 -29.23 12.37 45.17
N PRO A 6 -28.13 11.69 44.73
CA PRO A 6 -27.93 10.24 44.89
C PRO A 6 -26.85 9.89 45.94
N THR A 7 -26.67 8.59 46.20
CA THR A 7 -25.70 8.06 47.16
C THR A 7 -24.33 7.78 46.53
N THR A 8 -23.35 8.59 46.95
CA THR A 8 -21.90 8.38 46.82
C THR A 8 -21.39 7.48 47.95
N ARG A 9 -20.41 6.61 47.70
CA ARG A 9 -19.47 6.15 48.76
C ARG A 9 -18.03 6.34 48.30
N ARG A 10 -17.24 6.93 49.20
CA ARG A 10 -15.93 7.55 49.01
C ARG A 10 -15.01 6.99 50.09
N ARG A 11 -13.75 6.74 49.72
CA ARG A 11 -12.49 6.87 50.50
C ARG A 11 -12.26 6.03 51.78
N PHE A 12 -11.06 5.47 51.88
CA PHE A 12 -9.98 5.72 52.87
C PHE A 12 -8.84 4.69 52.55
N LEU A 13 -7.52 4.92 52.53
CA LEU A 13 -6.61 5.73 53.35
C LEU A 13 -5.30 6.08 52.62
N LEU A 14 -4.79 7.27 52.93
CA LEU A 14 -3.39 7.68 52.81
C LEU A 14 -2.59 7.13 54.00
N THR A 15 -1.33 6.77 53.78
CA THR A 15 -0.31 6.83 54.84
C THR A 15 1.06 7.10 54.21
N ALA A 16 1.62 8.26 54.52
CA ALA A 16 2.99 8.64 54.22
C ALA A 16 3.85 8.37 55.46
N GLY A 17 5.07 7.88 55.26
CA GLY A 17 6.08 7.73 56.30
C GLY A 17 7.47 7.59 55.68
N THR A 18 8.28 8.65 55.78
CA THR A 18 9.68 8.71 55.38
C THR A 18 10.59 8.08 56.43
N ALA A 19 11.56 7.26 56.02
CA ALA A 19 12.87 7.12 56.69
C ALA A 19 13.90 6.51 55.73
N ALA A 20 15.00 7.23 55.52
CA ALA A 20 16.18 6.76 54.80
C ALA A 20 17.17 6.09 55.77
N VAL A 21 17.67 4.91 55.43
CA VAL A 21 18.95 4.36 55.94
C VAL A 21 19.61 3.57 54.81
N ALA A 22 20.85 3.93 54.50
CA ALA A 22 21.75 3.23 53.59
C ALA A 22 22.27 1.92 54.22
N GLY A 23 22.39 0.85 53.43
CA GLY A 23 23.03 -0.40 53.81
C GLY A 23 23.56 -1.14 52.59
N VAL A 24 24.88 -1.22 52.49
CA VAL A 24 25.63 -2.00 51.49
C VAL A 24 25.73 -3.45 51.98
N ALA A 25 25.34 -4.43 51.16
CA ALA A 25 25.79 -5.81 51.26
C ALA A 25 25.58 -6.51 49.91
N GLY A 26 26.60 -7.26 49.48
CA GLY A 26 26.74 -7.78 48.12
C GLY A 26 26.08 -9.12 47.83
N CYS A 27 26.10 -9.42 46.52
CA CYS A 27 26.20 -10.73 45.88
C CYS A 27 25.01 -11.70 45.98
N THR A 28 24.28 -11.84 44.87
CA THR A 28 24.28 -13.11 44.12
C THR A 28 24.02 -12.81 42.65
N GLY A 29 24.98 -13.20 41.81
CA GLY A 29 24.82 -13.19 40.36
C GLY A 29 23.80 -14.26 39.96
N GLY A 30 22.55 -13.85 39.81
CA GLY A 30 21.61 -14.58 38.97
C GLY A 30 22.02 -14.32 37.52
N ARG A 31 22.58 -15.34 36.86
CA ARG A 31 22.52 -15.42 35.40
C ARG A 31 21.03 -15.44 35.08
N SER A 32 20.47 -14.26 34.79
CA SER A 32 19.25 -14.19 34.00
C SER A 32 19.61 -14.90 32.71
N GLU A 33 19.02 -16.07 32.50
CA GLU A 33 18.82 -16.57 31.15
C GLU A 33 18.19 -15.41 30.39
N ALA A 34 19.02 -14.72 29.60
CA ALA A 34 18.54 -13.88 28.54
C ALA A 34 17.82 -14.85 27.61
N GLY A 35 16.52 -15.04 27.86
CA GLY A 35 15.62 -15.47 26.83
C GLY A 35 15.93 -14.56 25.66
N SER A 36 16.44 -15.16 24.60
CA SER A 36 16.79 -14.50 23.35
C SER A 36 15.52 -13.88 22.80
N GLN A 37 15.11 -12.73 23.32
CA GLN A 37 14.18 -11.89 22.61
C GLN A 37 14.91 -11.48 21.35
N SER A 38 14.52 -12.09 20.23
CA SER A 38 14.97 -11.70 18.92
C SER A 38 14.86 -10.17 18.83
N PRO A 39 15.92 -9.47 18.38
CA PRO A 39 15.89 -8.02 18.33
C PRO A 39 14.68 -7.57 17.52
N THR A 40 13.85 -6.70 18.11
CA THR A 40 12.70 -6.10 17.43
C THR A 40 13.19 -5.28 16.25
N ILE A 41 12.58 -5.46 15.08
CA ILE A 41 12.92 -4.73 13.86
C ILE A 41 12.02 -3.49 13.73
N ALA A 42 12.62 -2.31 13.73
CA ALA A 42 11.92 -1.05 13.54
C ALA A 42 11.75 -0.75 12.05
N ILE A 43 10.52 -0.50 11.63
CA ILE A 43 10.15 -0.16 10.26
C ILE A 43 9.51 1.24 10.27
N LEU A 44 10.09 2.18 9.52
CA LEU A 44 9.46 3.46 9.23
C LEU A 44 8.89 3.43 7.81
N ALA A 45 7.56 3.55 7.69
CA ALA A 45 6.87 3.26 6.43
C ALA A 45 5.94 4.38 5.97
N ALA A 46 5.65 4.39 4.66
CA ALA A 46 4.57 5.17 4.11
C ALA A 46 3.22 4.77 4.74
N GLY A 47 2.38 5.75 5.06
CA GLY A 47 1.07 5.56 5.67
C GLY A 47 0.18 4.55 4.95
N SER A 48 0.22 4.52 3.62
CA SER A 48 -0.57 3.55 2.82
C SER A 48 -0.15 2.10 3.01
N LEU A 49 1.05 1.82 3.55
CA LEU A 49 1.51 0.46 3.86
C LEU A 49 1.13 0.02 5.29
N GLN A 50 0.66 0.94 6.14
CA GLN A 50 0.45 0.68 7.57
C GLN A 50 -0.43 -0.54 7.82
N ASN A 51 -1.59 -0.60 7.16
CA ASN A 51 -2.54 -1.68 7.37
C ASN A 51 -1.99 -3.02 6.88
N ALA A 52 -1.40 -3.05 5.68
CA ALA A 52 -0.76 -4.25 5.14
C ALA A 52 0.40 -4.75 6.01
N MET A 53 1.22 -3.85 6.54
CA MET A 53 2.32 -4.24 7.41
C MET A 53 1.82 -4.72 8.78
N ALA A 54 0.86 -4.03 9.38
CA ALA A 54 0.37 -4.37 10.72
C ALA A 54 -0.44 -5.68 10.73
N ASN A 55 -1.26 -5.90 9.69
CA ASN A 55 -2.20 -7.03 9.64
C ASN A 55 -1.75 -8.16 8.71
N GLY A 56 -0.73 -7.94 7.87
CA GLY A 56 -0.17 -8.94 6.96
C GLY A 56 1.28 -9.29 7.29
N LEU A 57 2.20 -8.32 7.27
CA LEU A 57 3.63 -8.58 7.50
C LEU A 57 3.92 -9.03 8.94
N ALA A 58 3.47 -8.27 9.94
CA ALA A 58 3.75 -8.53 11.34
C ALA A 58 3.36 -9.95 11.79
N PRO A 59 2.17 -10.50 11.44
CA PRO A 59 1.84 -11.89 11.77
C PRO A 59 2.55 -12.93 10.88
N ALA A 60 3.13 -12.53 9.74
CA ALA A 60 3.83 -13.43 8.82
C ALA A 60 5.32 -13.66 9.17
N VAL A 61 5.86 -12.97 10.17
CA VAL A 61 7.27 -13.10 10.59
C VAL A 61 7.39 -13.49 12.06
N ASP A 62 8.37 -14.33 12.38
CA ASP A 62 8.64 -14.76 13.76
C ASP A 62 9.36 -13.68 14.60
N VAL A 63 9.92 -12.67 13.94
CA VAL A 63 10.66 -11.57 14.58
C VAL A 63 9.68 -10.44 14.90
N PRO A 64 9.68 -9.91 16.15
CA PRO A 64 8.85 -8.75 16.47
C PRO A 64 9.17 -7.56 15.55
N VAL A 65 8.14 -6.92 14.99
CA VAL A 65 8.28 -5.71 14.19
C VAL A 65 7.57 -4.53 14.86
N GLU A 66 8.23 -3.38 14.90
CA GLU A 66 7.64 -2.11 15.32
C GLU A 66 7.44 -1.23 14.09
N ILE A 67 6.19 -0.94 13.74
CA ILE A 67 5.85 -0.19 12.53
C ILE A 67 5.40 1.22 12.93
N GLU A 68 6.14 2.22 12.48
CA GLU A 68 5.75 3.63 12.53
C GLU A 68 5.45 4.10 11.11
N ALA A 69 4.28 4.70 10.88
CA ALA A 69 3.91 5.15 9.55
C ALA A 69 3.51 6.63 9.48
N HIS A 70 3.98 7.30 8.42
CA HIS A 70 3.70 8.71 8.10
C HIS A 70 3.61 8.89 6.58
N GLY A 71 3.26 10.08 6.10
CA GLY A 71 3.42 10.40 4.67
C GLY A 71 4.89 10.22 4.24
N SER A 72 5.15 9.66 3.05
CA SER A 72 6.50 9.31 2.58
C SER A 72 7.50 10.47 2.68
N ALA A 73 7.09 11.69 2.36
CA ALA A 73 7.95 12.88 2.50
C ALA A 73 8.30 13.17 3.98
N THR A 74 7.36 12.94 4.90
CA THR A 74 7.61 13.04 6.35
C THR A 74 8.55 11.94 6.83
N VAL A 75 8.36 10.69 6.37
CA VAL A 75 9.29 9.57 6.63
C VAL A 75 10.71 9.95 6.19
N ALA A 76 10.86 10.42 4.95
CA ALA A 76 12.14 10.80 4.39
C ALA A 76 12.79 11.95 5.18
N ARG A 77 12.01 12.98 5.53
CA ARG A 77 12.45 14.12 6.33
C ARG A 77 12.88 13.70 7.74
N MET A 78 12.12 12.87 8.44
CA MET A 78 12.47 12.38 9.79
C MET A 78 13.81 11.66 9.80
N ILE A 79 14.11 10.88 8.75
CA ILE A 79 15.41 10.22 8.59
C ILE A 79 16.51 11.23 8.27
N ALA A 80 16.29 12.09 7.27
CA ALA A 80 17.29 13.06 6.82
C ALA A 80 17.67 14.09 7.91
N GLU A 81 16.70 14.45 8.76
CA GLU A 81 16.90 15.34 9.92
C GLU A 81 17.38 14.60 11.19
N GLY A 82 17.61 13.29 11.11
CA GLY A 82 18.10 12.48 12.24
C GLY A 82 17.10 12.29 13.39
N GLN A 83 15.81 12.52 13.15
CA GLN A 83 14.72 12.34 14.13
C GLN A 83 14.32 10.87 14.31
N ARG A 84 14.60 10.04 13.30
CA ARG A 84 14.35 8.59 13.29
C ARG A 84 15.48 7.84 12.62
N ASP A 85 15.80 6.67 13.17
CA ASP A 85 16.83 5.78 12.66
C ASP A 85 16.37 4.31 12.65
N PRO A 86 15.36 3.96 11.83
CA PRO A 86 14.79 2.61 11.77
C PRO A 86 15.75 1.61 11.09
N ASP A 87 15.52 0.31 11.29
CA ASP A 87 16.23 -0.75 10.57
C ASP A 87 15.84 -0.81 9.10
N ILE A 88 14.54 -0.64 8.80
CA ILE A 88 13.97 -0.67 7.45
C ILE A 88 13.19 0.62 7.21
N VAL A 89 13.33 1.18 6.01
CA VAL A 89 12.50 2.29 5.53
C VAL A 89 11.77 1.89 4.26
N SER A 90 10.47 2.19 4.19
CA SER A 90 9.64 1.96 3.01
C SER A 90 8.82 3.20 2.63
N VAL A 91 8.89 3.62 1.37
CA VAL A 91 8.25 4.85 0.86
C VAL A 91 7.35 4.55 -0.34
N ALA A 92 6.29 5.35 -0.52
CA ALA A 92 5.37 5.26 -1.67
C ALA A 92 5.81 6.10 -2.88
N ASP A 93 7.01 6.67 -2.83
CA ASP A 93 7.63 7.43 -3.92
C ASP A 93 9.14 7.19 -3.89
N VAL A 94 9.65 6.54 -4.94
CA VAL A 94 11.06 6.15 -5.04
C VAL A 94 11.97 7.35 -5.32
N ALA A 95 11.44 8.50 -5.76
CA ALA A 95 12.23 9.73 -5.91
C ALA A 95 12.84 10.18 -4.57
N LEU A 96 12.22 9.82 -3.44
CA LEU A 96 12.75 10.11 -2.11
C LEU A 96 14.06 9.38 -1.79
N PHE A 97 14.37 8.31 -2.53
CA PHE A 97 15.67 7.63 -2.48
C PHE A 97 16.75 8.31 -3.31
N GLU A 98 16.41 9.24 -4.20
CA GLU A 98 17.41 10.12 -4.82
C GLU A 98 17.80 11.21 -3.82
N GLU A 99 16.81 11.89 -3.26
CA GLU A 99 16.93 12.88 -2.18
C GLU A 99 15.60 12.94 -1.40
N PRO A 100 15.60 13.05 -0.06
CA PRO A 100 16.74 13.28 0.83
C PRO A 100 17.36 12.01 1.43
N LEU A 101 16.87 10.81 1.12
CA LEU A 101 17.35 9.58 1.78
C LEU A 101 18.69 9.09 1.22
N SER A 102 18.86 9.15 -0.11
CA SER A 102 20.08 8.73 -0.83
C SER A 102 20.74 7.44 -0.32
N PRO A 103 20.01 6.34 -0.07
CA PRO A 103 20.63 5.11 0.43
C PRO A 103 21.54 4.49 -0.64
N PRO A 104 22.57 3.71 -0.26
CA PRO A 104 23.49 3.08 -1.22
C PRO A 104 22.79 2.08 -2.15
N TRP A 105 21.61 1.59 -1.77
CA TRP A 105 20.76 0.71 -2.55
C TRP A 105 19.30 0.81 -2.09
N HIS A 106 18.38 0.39 -2.93
CA HIS A 106 16.98 0.17 -2.57
C HIS A 106 16.35 -0.91 -3.45
N SER A 107 15.18 -1.39 -3.04
CA SER A 107 14.30 -2.24 -3.84
C SER A 107 13.01 -1.52 -4.17
N VAL A 108 12.53 -1.64 -5.41
CA VAL A 108 11.14 -1.37 -5.77
C VAL A 108 10.39 -2.71 -5.74
N PHE A 109 9.50 -2.88 -4.77
CA PHE A 109 9.01 -4.21 -4.40
C PHE A 109 7.53 -4.46 -4.71
N THR A 110 6.75 -3.42 -4.93
CA THR A 110 5.35 -3.56 -5.36
C THR A 110 4.89 -2.29 -6.06
N SER A 111 3.80 -2.41 -6.82
CA SER A 111 3.04 -1.26 -7.28
C SER A 111 1.64 -1.22 -6.67
N ASN A 112 0.92 -0.17 -7.01
CA ASN A 112 -0.50 0.01 -6.76
C ASN A 112 -1.14 0.51 -8.06
N SER A 113 -2.47 0.60 -8.13
CA SER A 113 -3.19 1.01 -9.34
C SER A 113 -4.29 1.99 -9.03
N VAL A 114 -4.53 2.92 -9.94
CA VAL A 114 -5.78 3.70 -9.95
C VAL A 114 -6.93 2.76 -10.35
N VAL A 115 -8.03 2.85 -9.62
CA VAL A 115 -9.28 2.12 -9.86
C VAL A 115 -10.48 3.06 -9.75
N ILE A 116 -11.64 2.59 -10.19
CA ILE A 116 -12.92 3.28 -10.00
C ILE A 116 -13.72 2.45 -9.00
N ALA A 117 -13.74 2.86 -7.73
CA ALA A 117 -14.63 2.27 -6.75
C ALA A 117 -16.06 2.75 -7.02
N TYR A 118 -17.04 1.86 -7.02
CA TYR A 118 -18.45 2.20 -7.25
C TYR A 118 -19.32 1.67 -6.13
N ASN A 119 -20.40 2.38 -5.82
CA ASN A 119 -21.35 1.96 -4.81
C ASN A 119 -22.49 1.17 -5.48
N PRO A 120 -22.55 -0.18 -5.35
CA PRO A 120 -23.56 -0.99 -6.03
C PRO A 120 -24.99 -0.70 -5.54
N GLU A 121 -25.16 0.00 -4.43
CA GLU A 121 -26.46 0.38 -3.88
C GLU A 121 -27.05 1.65 -4.54
N THR A 122 -26.25 2.41 -5.29
CA THR A 122 -26.75 3.55 -6.07
C THR A 122 -27.06 3.15 -7.51
N ASP A 123 -28.06 3.80 -8.10
CA ASP A 123 -28.38 3.56 -9.52
C ASP A 123 -27.17 3.85 -10.44
N GLY A 124 -26.34 4.84 -10.10
CA GLY A 124 -25.14 5.17 -10.86
C GLY A 124 -24.04 4.13 -10.73
N GLY A 125 -23.79 3.60 -9.53
CA GLY A 125 -22.80 2.55 -9.34
C GLY A 125 -23.21 1.23 -10.00
N ALA A 126 -24.51 0.88 -9.98
CA ALA A 126 -25.03 -0.25 -10.74
C ALA A 126 -24.79 -0.12 -12.25
N ARG A 127 -24.90 1.10 -12.81
CA ARG A 127 -24.58 1.37 -14.23
C ARG A 127 -23.09 1.22 -14.53
N LEU A 128 -22.21 1.63 -13.61
CA LEU A 128 -20.77 1.39 -13.76
C LEU A 128 -20.46 -0.11 -13.75
N ALA A 129 -21.09 -0.88 -12.85
CA ALA A 129 -20.94 -2.32 -12.80
C ALA A 129 -21.35 -2.98 -14.13
N GLU A 130 -22.46 -2.55 -14.73
CA GLU A 130 -22.91 -3.03 -16.04
C GLU A 130 -21.96 -2.63 -17.18
N ALA A 131 -21.41 -1.41 -17.14
CA ALA A 131 -20.50 -0.90 -18.16
C ALA A 131 -19.14 -1.63 -18.16
N GLY A 132 -18.63 -1.98 -16.98
CA GLY A 132 -17.39 -2.74 -16.81
C GLY A 132 -16.14 -2.00 -17.31
N SER A 133 -15.02 -2.73 -17.44
CA SER A 133 -13.72 -2.17 -17.80
C SER A 133 -13.66 -1.54 -19.19
N GLU A 134 -14.52 -1.96 -20.12
CA GLU A 134 -14.46 -1.49 -21.51
C GLU A 134 -15.23 -0.20 -21.75
N ARG A 135 -16.27 0.09 -20.95
CA ARG A 135 -17.21 1.19 -21.22
C ARG A 135 -17.54 2.07 -20.00
N TRP A 136 -16.79 1.92 -18.89
CA TRP A 136 -16.99 2.69 -17.65
C TRP A 136 -17.08 4.22 -17.85
N TYR A 137 -16.48 4.76 -18.92
CA TYR A 137 -16.48 6.19 -19.20
C TYR A 137 -17.80 6.69 -19.81
N GLU A 138 -18.61 5.82 -20.43
CA GLU A 138 -19.86 6.25 -21.10
C GLU A 138 -20.88 6.83 -20.10
N PRO A 139 -21.19 6.18 -18.95
CA PRO A 139 -22.13 6.72 -17.96
C PRO A 139 -21.63 7.98 -17.25
N LEU A 140 -20.33 8.25 -17.31
CA LEU A 140 -19.74 9.49 -16.77
C LEU A 140 -19.93 10.66 -17.74
N LEU A 141 -19.75 10.40 -19.04
CA LEU A 141 -19.91 11.40 -20.10
C LEU A 141 -21.35 11.87 -20.27
N ASP A 142 -22.31 10.96 -20.14
CA ASP A 142 -23.74 11.29 -20.24
C ASP A 142 -24.34 11.86 -18.95
N GLY A 143 -23.54 11.98 -17.89
CA GLY A 143 -23.94 12.55 -16.61
C GLY A 143 -24.87 11.68 -15.78
N ARG A 144 -25.04 10.39 -16.11
CA ARG A 144 -25.84 9.43 -15.32
C ARG A 144 -25.13 8.91 -14.08
N VAL A 145 -23.83 9.18 -13.95
CA VAL A 145 -22.99 8.76 -12.83
C VAL A 145 -22.20 9.96 -12.30
N THR A 146 -22.30 10.17 -11.00
CA THR A 146 -21.52 11.16 -10.25
C THR A 146 -20.25 10.53 -9.71
N ILE A 147 -19.13 11.24 -9.84
CA ILE A 147 -17.84 10.80 -9.29
C ILE A 147 -17.30 11.79 -8.28
N GLY A 148 -16.58 11.28 -7.30
CA GLY A 148 -15.68 12.05 -6.46
C GLY A 148 -14.21 11.74 -6.75
N ARG A 149 -13.36 12.75 -6.63
CA ARG A 149 -11.90 12.65 -6.77
C ARG A 149 -11.20 13.61 -5.82
N THR A 150 -9.91 13.41 -5.61
CA THR A 150 -9.10 14.34 -4.81
C THR A 150 -8.52 15.47 -5.67
N ASP A 151 -8.01 16.49 -5.00
CA ASP A 151 -7.49 17.71 -5.62
C ASP A 151 -6.11 17.47 -6.26
N PRO A 152 -5.93 17.68 -7.58
CA PRO A 152 -4.65 17.48 -8.26
C PRO A 152 -3.54 18.43 -7.80
N ASP A 153 -3.87 19.55 -7.16
CA ASP A 153 -2.88 20.48 -6.63
C ASP A 153 -2.32 20.05 -5.26
N GLN A 154 -3.06 19.20 -4.55
CA GLN A 154 -2.78 18.83 -3.15
C GLN A 154 -2.48 17.34 -2.97
N ASP A 155 -3.01 16.47 -3.84
CA ASP A 155 -2.97 15.01 -3.69
C ASP A 155 -2.45 14.31 -4.96
N PRO A 156 -1.45 13.41 -4.83
CA PRO A 156 -1.05 12.51 -5.89
C PRO A 156 -2.15 11.75 -6.61
N LEU A 157 -3.17 11.27 -5.90
CA LEU A 157 -4.30 10.60 -6.54
C LEU A 157 -5.07 11.57 -7.45
N GLY A 158 -5.14 12.85 -7.10
CA GLY A 158 -5.81 13.89 -7.86
C GLY A 158 -5.17 14.09 -9.24
N TYR A 159 -3.85 14.31 -9.32
CA TYR A 159 -3.21 14.47 -10.64
C TYR A 159 -3.10 13.14 -11.39
N ARG A 160 -2.98 12.00 -10.69
CA ARG A 160 -3.03 10.67 -11.31
C ARG A 160 -4.39 10.34 -11.91
N THR A 161 -5.46 10.86 -11.33
CA THR A 161 -6.81 10.80 -11.91
C THR A 161 -6.84 11.50 -13.28
N LEU A 162 -6.20 12.66 -13.41
CA LEU A 162 -6.11 13.37 -14.70
C LEU A 162 -5.26 12.59 -15.72
N PHE A 163 -4.16 11.97 -15.26
CA PHE A 163 -3.33 11.10 -16.10
C PHE A 163 -4.12 9.89 -16.60
N MET A 164 -4.86 9.22 -15.71
CA MET A 164 -5.72 8.09 -16.04
C MET A 164 -6.76 8.47 -17.12
N PHE A 165 -7.45 9.60 -16.99
CA PHE A 165 -8.41 10.06 -18.00
C PHE A 165 -7.74 10.36 -19.34
N GLU A 166 -6.56 10.99 -19.35
CA GLU A 166 -5.83 11.25 -20.59
C GLU A 166 -5.37 9.98 -21.28
N LEU A 167 -4.80 9.04 -20.53
CA LEU A 167 -4.35 7.76 -21.05
C LEU A 167 -5.53 6.93 -21.56
N ALA A 168 -6.67 6.97 -20.86
CA ALA A 168 -7.92 6.33 -21.30
C ALA A 168 -8.42 6.91 -22.63
N SER A 169 -8.34 8.23 -22.82
CA SER A 169 -8.72 8.89 -24.09
C SER A 169 -7.89 8.42 -25.28
N ARG A 170 -6.69 7.89 -25.04
CA ARG A 170 -5.78 7.36 -26.07
C ARG A 170 -5.83 5.84 -26.19
N TYR A 171 -6.35 5.16 -25.17
CA TYR A 171 -6.38 3.70 -25.08
C TYR A 171 -7.66 3.12 -25.69
N TYR A 172 -8.82 3.73 -25.44
CA TYR A 172 -10.09 3.29 -26.01
C TYR A 172 -10.34 4.00 -27.34
N ASP A 173 -10.50 3.23 -28.43
CA ASP A 173 -10.62 3.77 -29.79
C ASP A 173 -11.79 4.76 -29.96
N ASP A 174 -12.91 4.52 -29.26
CA ASP A 174 -14.12 5.32 -29.34
C ASP A 174 -14.24 6.38 -28.21
N ALA A 175 -13.25 6.47 -27.32
CA ALA A 175 -13.31 7.44 -26.24
C ALA A 175 -13.04 8.86 -26.76
N PRO A 176 -13.86 9.86 -26.38
CA PRO A 176 -13.52 11.24 -26.63
C PRO A 176 -12.39 11.71 -25.68
N ASN A 177 -12.06 12.99 -25.69
CA ASN A 177 -11.10 13.55 -24.73
C ASN A 177 -11.67 13.55 -23.30
N LEU A 178 -11.51 12.44 -22.59
CA LEU A 178 -12.04 12.21 -21.25
C LEU A 178 -11.43 13.17 -20.22
N ARG A 179 -10.16 13.57 -20.40
CA ARG A 179 -9.48 14.51 -19.49
C ARG A 179 -10.17 15.88 -19.48
N GLU A 180 -10.72 16.30 -20.62
CA GLU A 180 -11.44 17.57 -20.73
C GLU A 180 -12.92 17.46 -20.38
N GLN A 181 -13.54 16.30 -20.63
CA GLN A 181 -15.00 16.17 -20.54
C GLN A 181 -15.53 15.65 -19.20
N ILE A 182 -14.77 14.80 -18.50
CA ILE A 182 -15.26 14.17 -17.26
C ILE A 182 -14.91 14.99 -16.00
N PRO A 183 -13.64 15.38 -15.77
CA PRO A 183 -13.27 16.08 -14.54
C PRO A 183 -13.92 17.45 -14.43
N ARG A 184 -14.64 17.67 -13.33
CA ARG A 184 -15.23 18.96 -12.95
C ARG A 184 -14.74 19.39 -11.57
N GLN A 185 -14.90 20.68 -11.26
CA GLN A 185 -14.45 21.26 -9.99
C GLN A 185 -15.34 20.84 -8.80
N ASP A 186 -16.62 20.60 -9.03
CA ASP A 186 -17.61 20.16 -8.03
C ASP A 186 -17.43 18.70 -7.58
N GLN A 187 -16.52 17.95 -8.22
CA GLN A 187 -16.18 16.57 -7.90
C GLN A 187 -15.00 16.45 -6.93
N ILE A 188 -14.40 17.58 -6.50
CA ILE A 188 -13.20 17.58 -5.66
C ILE A 188 -13.59 17.51 -4.19
N TYR A 189 -13.02 16.52 -3.50
CA TYR A 189 -13.21 16.34 -2.06
C TYR A 189 -11.85 16.10 -1.38
N PRO A 190 -11.66 16.57 -0.13
CA PRO A 190 -10.63 16.00 0.74
C PRO A 190 -10.84 14.50 0.88
N GLU A 191 -9.78 13.69 0.95
CA GLU A 191 -9.85 12.23 0.95
C GLU A 191 -10.82 11.67 2.01
N THR A 192 -10.78 12.21 3.24
CA THR A 192 -11.69 11.79 4.33
C THR A 192 -13.16 12.04 3.98
N SER A 193 -13.46 13.20 3.41
CA SER A 193 -14.81 13.53 2.95
C SER A 193 -15.23 12.70 1.74
N LEU A 194 -14.30 12.42 0.81
CA LEU A 194 -14.57 11.61 -0.38
C LEU A 194 -15.08 10.21 0.01
N ILE A 195 -14.40 9.57 0.96
CA ILE A 195 -14.79 8.26 1.48
C ILE A 195 -16.21 8.33 2.05
N SER A 196 -16.52 9.31 2.90
CA SER A 196 -17.86 9.44 3.47
C SER A 196 -18.93 9.72 2.40
N GLN A 197 -18.68 10.58 1.42
CA GLN A 197 -19.65 10.84 0.34
C GLN A 197 -19.93 9.59 -0.49
N PHE A 198 -18.90 8.78 -0.73
CA PHE A 198 -19.01 7.52 -1.45
C PHE A 198 -19.81 6.48 -0.67
N GLU A 199 -19.47 6.26 0.61
CA GLU A 199 -20.17 5.32 1.49
C GLU A 199 -21.64 5.69 1.71
N THR A 200 -21.97 6.98 1.75
CA THR A 200 -23.36 7.44 1.89
C THR A 200 -24.15 7.44 0.57
N GLY A 201 -23.51 7.11 -0.56
CA GLY A 201 -24.12 7.17 -1.88
C GLY A 201 -24.41 8.59 -2.39
N SER A 202 -23.78 9.61 -1.79
CA SER A 202 -23.86 11.00 -2.26
C SER A 202 -23.09 11.20 -3.57
N VAL A 203 -22.07 10.37 -3.80
CA VAL A 203 -21.45 10.15 -5.10
C VAL A 203 -21.56 8.67 -5.45
N ASP A 204 -21.80 8.37 -6.73
CA ASP A 204 -21.99 7.00 -7.21
C ASP A 204 -20.67 6.22 -7.27
N ALA A 205 -19.56 6.93 -7.49
CA ALA A 205 -18.23 6.36 -7.60
C ALA A 205 -17.14 7.30 -7.09
N ALA A 206 -15.99 6.72 -6.74
CA ALA A 206 -14.80 7.44 -6.34
C ALA A 206 -13.57 6.91 -7.10
N ILE A 207 -12.72 7.82 -7.56
CA ILE A 207 -11.39 7.44 -8.04
C ILE A 207 -10.52 7.16 -6.82
N ALA A 208 -9.94 5.97 -6.76
CA ALA A 208 -9.21 5.48 -5.60
C ALA A 208 -7.97 4.68 -6.01
N TYR A 209 -7.07 4.42 -5.06
CA TYR A 209 -6.08 3.36 -5.22
C TYR A 209 -6.70 1.99 -4.90
N ARG A 210 -6.22 0.93 -5.57
CA ARG A 210 -6.73 -0.43 -5.36
C ARG A 210 -6.63 -0.90 -3.91
N ASN A 211 -5.54 -0.61 -3.22
CA ASN A 211 -5.39 -0.97 -1.81
C ASN A 211 -6.52 -0.37 -0.95
N MET A 212 -6.93 0.88 -1.19
CA MET A 212 -8.00 1.52 -0.43
C MET A 212 -9.35 0.83 -0.64
N ALA A 213 -9.63 0.40 -1.88
CA ALA A 213 -10.84 -0.34 -2.21
C ALA A 213 -10.85 -1.73 -1.57
N VAL A 214 -9.74 -2.47 -1.69
CA VAL A 214 -9.60 -3.81 -1.11
C VAL A 214 -9.70 -3.79 0.42
N GLU A 215 -9.05 -2.84 1.08
CA GLU A 215 -9.06 -2.73 2.53
C GLU A 215 -10.44 -2.39 3.13
N ARG A 216 -11.34 -1.83 2.32
CA ARG A 216 -12.71 -1.48 2.73
C ARG A 216 -13.77 -2.36 2.08
N ASP A 217 -13.35 -3.41 1.38
CA ASP A 217 -14.24 -4.33 0.66
C ASP A 217 -15.18 -3.61 -0.32
N TYR A 218 -14.67 -2.59 -1.00
CA TYR A 218 -15.42 -1.87 -2.02
C TYR A 218 -15.43 -2.65 -3.32
N GLU A 219 -16.57 -2.61 -4.00
CA GLU A 219 -16.65 -2.96 -5.41
C GLU A 219 -15.88 -1.94 -6.26
N TYR A 220 -15.09 -2.41 -7.23
CA TYR A 220 -14.31 -1.53 -8.10
C TYR A 220 -14.11 -2.10 -9.50
N ILE A 221 -13.98 -1.18 -10.46
CA ILE A 221 -13.53 -1.50 -11.81
C ILE A 221 -12.00 -1.47 -11.83
N ALA A 222 -11.41 -2.63 -12.09
CA ALA A 222 -10.00 -2.73 -12.42
C ALA A 222 -9.75 -2.15 -13.81
N LEU A 223 -8.86 -1.17 -13.89
CA LEU A 223 -8.53 -0.50 -15.15
C LEU A 223 -7.36 -1.21 -15.85
N PRO A 224 -7.29 -1.21 -17.20
CA PRO A 224 -6.17 -1.75 -17.94
C PRO A 224 -4.81 -1.21 -17.48
N ASP A 225 -3.78 -2.05 -17.57
CA ASP A 225 -2.41 -1.70 -17.19
C ASP A 225 -1.93 -0.44 -17.92
N GLN A 226 -2.39 -0.20 -19.14
CA GLN A 226 -2.03 0.97 -19.95
C GLN A 226 -2.52 2.28 -19.33
N ILE A 227 -3.54 2.27 -18.46
CA ILE A 227 -4.16 3.51 -17.95
C ILE A 227 -4.12 3.62 -16.42
N ASN A 228 -3.88 2.52 -15.71
CA ASN A 228 -3.97 2.44 -14.25
C ASN A 228 -2.68 2.81 -13.49
N LEU A 229 -1.60 3.14 -14.23
CA LEU A 229 -0.29 3.56 -13.71
C LEU A 229 0.47 2.50 -12.88
N SER A 230 0.15 1.21 -13.02
CA SER A 230 0.67 0.16 -12.15
C SER A 230 1.76 -0.75 -12.72
N ASN A 231 1.95 -0.75 -14.04
CA ASN A 231 2.82 -1.72 -14.70
C ASN A 231 4.11 -1.03 -15.19
N PRO A 232 5.30 -1.45 -14.70
CA PRO A 232 6.58 -0.87 -15.09
C PRO A 232 6.83 -0.84 -16.61
N ARG A 233 6.25 -1.79 -17.36
CA ARG A 233 6.37 -1.88 -18.82
C ARG A 233 5.92 -0.61 -19.55
N TYR A 234 4.93 0.10 -19.00
CA TYR A 234 4.34 1.28 -19.63
C TYR A 234 4.91 2.59 -19.06
N ALA A 235 5.80 2.54 -18.07
CA ALA A 235 6.25 3.73 -17.35
C ALA A 235 6.94 4.77 -18.24
N ALA A 236 7.98 4.36 -18.98
CA ALA A 236 8.83 5.28 -19.72
C ALA A 236 8.21 5.81 -21.03
N GLU A 237 7.52 4.93 -21.77
CA GLU A 237 7.05 5.25 -23.13
C GLU A 237 5.57 5.64 -23.19
N TRP A 238 4.79 5.32 -22.15
CA TRP A 238 3.34 5.51 -22.17
C TRP A 238 2.84 6.40 -21.04
N TYR A 239 3.05 6.04 -19.76
CA TYR A 239 2.63 6.90 -18.63
C TYR A 239 3.34 8.25 -18.68
N ALA A 240 4.60 8.30 -19.11
CA ALA A 240 5.38 9.53 -19.21
C ALA A 240 4.83 10.54 -20.25
N THR A 241 3.86 10.16 -21.06
CA THR A 241 3.28 11.00 -22.13
C THR A 241 2.18 11.96 -21.64
N THR A 242 1.86 11.94 -20.35
CA THR A 242 0.95 12.87 -19.69
C THR A 242 1.69 13.64 -18.59
N SER A 243 1.28 14.89 -18.35
CA SER A 243 1.84 15.72 -17.28
C SER A 243 0.79 16.65 -16.64
N TYR A 244 1.15 17.21 -15.50
CA TYR A 244 0.36 18.18 -14.76
C TYR A 244 1.30 19.22 -14.14
N ALA A 245 1.01 20.51 -14.37
CA ALA A 245 1.74 21.61 -13.77
C ALA A 245 1.08 21.96 -12.43
N LEU A 246 1.80 21.77 -11.33
CA LEU A 246 1.35 22.19 -10.00
C LEU A 246 1.34 23.73 -9.89
N PRO A 247 0.58 24.31 -8.95
CA PRO A 247 0.57 25.76 -8.70
C PRO A 247 1.95 26.33 -8.35
N SER A 248 2.86 25.49 -7.86
CA SER A 248 4.27 25.83 -7.60
C SER A 248 5.09 26.05 -8.88
N GLY A 249 4.55 25.75 -10.06
CA GLY A 249 5.25 25.74 -11.35
C GLY A 249 6.02 24.45 -11.63
N ARG A 250 6.06 23.50 -10.70
CA ARG A 250 6.67 22.18 -10.92
C ARG A 250 5.77 21.33 -11.82
N GLU A 251 6.34 20.83 -12.91
CA GLU A 251 5.68 19.83 -13.75
C GLU A 251 5.87 18.42 -13.16
N ILE A 252 4.75 17.72 -12.96
CA ILE A 252 4.72 16.30 -12.62
C ILE A 252 4.39 15.51 -13.88
N ARG A 253 5.24 14.55 -14.22
CA ARG A 253 5.02 13.65 -15.34
C ARG A 253 4.39 12.34 -14.85
N GLY A 254 3.52 11.74 -15.66
CA GLY A 254 2.96 10.43 -15.37
C GLY A 254 4.06 9.37 -15.25
N GLY A 255 3.86 8.43 -14.32
CA GLY A 255 4.85 7.41 -13.99
C GLY A 255 4.24 6.28 -13.20
N LEU A 256 5.05 5.26 -12.95
CA LEU A 256 4.66 4.10 -12.16
C LEU A 256 4.30 4.50 -10.73
N ILE A 257 3.18 3.99 -10.20
CA ILE A 257 2.91 4.02 -8.77
C ILE A 257 3.76 2.92 -8.13
N SER A 258 4.92 3.29 -7.57
CA SER A 258 5.91 2.35 -7.07
C SER A 258 6.22 2.54 -5.60
N TYR A 259 6.35 1.42 -4.88
CA TYR A 259 6.79 1.40 -3.49
C TYR A 259 8.24 0.92 -3.41
N GLY A 260 9.03 1.68 -2.66
CA GLY A 260 10.44 1.45 -2.48
C GLY A 260 10.77 1.07 -1.04
N SER A 261 11.74 0.18 -0.82
CA SER A 261 12.24 -0.17 0.52
C SER A 261 13.76 -0.35 0.55
N THR A 262 14.40 -0.07 1.69
CA THR A 262 15.81 -0.39 1.93
C THR A 262 16.10 -0.72 3.40
N ILE A 263 17.16 -1.47 3.65
CA ILE A 263 17.67 -1.77 4.99
C ILE A 263 18.75 -0.74 5.33
N ARG A 264 18.56 -0.01 6.44
CA ARG A 264 19.54 0.93 6.98
C ARG A 264 20.49 0.26 7.97
N HIS A 265 19.97 -0.62 8.83
CA HIS A 265 20.75 -1.37 9.82
C HIS A 265 20.72 -2.87 9.52
N MET A 266 21.87 -3.39 9.06
CA MET A 266 21.96 -4.76 8.57
C MET A 266 22.05 -5.77 9.73
N SER A 267 21.10 -6.70 9.78
CA SER A 267 21.11 -7.87 10.65
C SER A 267 20.42 -9.05 9.95
N ASP A 268 20.62 -10.28 10.43
CA ASP A 268 19.95 -11.45 9.83
C ASP A 268 18.42 -11.36 10.00
N ALA A 269 17.97 -10.77 11.12
CA ALA A 269 16.56 -10.47 11.37
C ALA A 269 16.01 -9.40 10.41
N ALA A 270 16.75 -8.31 10.18
CA ALA A 270 16.34 -7.27 9.23
C ALA A 270 16.27 -7.81 7.79
N VAL A 271 17.21 -8.68 7.38
CA VAL A 271 17.17 -9.31 6.05
C VAL A 271 15.96 -10.23 5.91
N ALA A 272 15.63 -11.02 6.94
CA ALA A 272 14.46 -11.90 6.91
C ALA A 272 13.14 -11.10 6.84
N VAL A 273 12.99 -10.07 7.68
CA VAL A 273 11.81 -9.18 7.67
C VAL A 273 11.72 -8.43 6.34
N PHE A 274 12.83 -7.94 5.80
CA PHE A 274 12.85 -7.26 4.51
C PHE A 274 12.45 -8.18 3.35
N ASP A 275 12.92 -9.44 3.35
CA ASP A 275 12.54 -10.43 2.34
C ASP A 275 11.03 -10.71 2.40
N ALA A 276 10.50 -10.98 3.60
CA ALA A 276 9.06 -11.15 3.80
C ALA A 276 8.26 -9.91 3.40
N HIS A 277 8.74 -8.71 3.74
CA HIS A 277 8.12 -7.44 3.38
C HIS A 277 8.06 -7.22 1.87
N THR A 278 9.13 -7.55 1.15
CA THR A 278 9.28 -7.22 -0.27
C THR A 278 8.82 -8.32 -1.23
N THR A 279 8.53 -9.53 -0.73
CA THR A 279 8.11 -10.68 -1.54
C THR A 279 6.83 -11.36 -1.04
N GLY A 280 6.33 -10.96 0.13
CA GLY A 280 5.20 -11.62 0.78
C GLY A 280 3.87 -11.45 0.04
N SER A 281 3.10 -12.55 -0.04
CA SER A 281 1.78 -12.56 -0.68
C SER A 281 0.75 -11.67 0.01
N TYR A 282 0.96 -11.32 1.29
CA TYR A 282 0.10 -10.42 2.04
C TYR A 282 -0.10 -9.07 1.32
N LEU A 283 0.88 -8.60 0.55
CA LEU A 283 0.74 -7.37 -0.24
C LEU A 283 -0.46 -7.46 -1.21
N ALA A 284 -0.64 -8.60 -1.88
CA ALA A 284 -1.75 -8.82 -2.80
C ALA A 284 -3.10 -8.87 -2.09
N GLU A 285 -3.15 -9.48 -0.90
CA GLU A 285 -4.33 -9.54 -0.02
C GLU A 285 -4.77 -8.14 0.44
N HIS A 286 -3.81 -7.22 0.58
CA HIS A 286 -4.06 -5.81 0.90
C HIS A 286 -4.15 -4.90 -0.34
N GLY A 287 -4.35 -5.47 -1.52
CA GLY A 287 -4.67 -4.73 -2.73
C GLY A 287 -3.48 -4.14 -3.49
N PHE A 288 -2.25 -4.38 -3.04
CA PHE A 288 -1.05 -4.06 -3.82
C PHE A 288 -0.85 -5.05 -4.97
N LEU A 289 -0.04 -4.64 -5.95
CA LEU A 289 0.20 -5.42 -7.16
C LEU A 289 1.62 -5.98 -7.18
N LEU A 290 1.69 -7.28 -6.96
CA LEU A 290 2.88 -8.09 -7.20
C LEU A 290 2.98 -8.42 -8.69
N ARG A 291 4.18 -8.37 -9.24
CA ARG A 291 4.47 -8.72 -10.65
C ARG A 291 5.85 -9.33 -10.74
N ASP A 292 6.11 -10.05 -11.83
CA ASP A 292 7.42 -10.68 -12.10
C ASP A 292 8.57 -9.67 -12.16
N GLN A 293 8.29 -8.38 -12.41
CA GLN A 293 9.29 -7.32 -12.38
C GLN A 293 9.68 -6.89 -10.96
N PHE A 294 8.98 -7.36 -9.93
CA PHE A 294 9.22 -7.03 -8.54
C PHE A 294 9.66 -8.26 -7.72
N PRO A 295 10.53 -8.09 -6.71
CA PRO A 295 11.26 -6.87 -6.40
C PRO A 295 12.39 -6.58 -7.42
N ALA A 296 12.46 -5.33 -7.87
CA ALA A 296 13.60 -4.80 -8.64
C ALA A 296 14.58 -4.14 -7.68
N TYR A 297 15.89 -4.31 -7.88
CA TYR A 297 16.91 -3.74 -7.00
C TYR A 297 17.83 -2.76 -7.74
N THR A 298 18.15 -1.65 -7.09
CA THR A 298 19.00 -0.57 -7.62
C THR A 298 20.15 -0.29 -6.66
N GLY A 299 21.35 0.00 -7.20
CA GLY A 299 22.51 0.41 -6.42
C GLY A 299 23.38 -0.75 -5.88
N ALA A 300 24.11 -0.48 -4.80
CA ALA A 300 25.07 -1.40 -4.19
C ALA A 300 24.40 -2.43 -3.26
N VAL A 301 23.60 -3.33 -3.83
CA VAL A 301 22.80 -4.32 -3.07
C VAL A 301 23.69 -5.28 -2.27
N PRO A 302 23.50 -5.41 -0.94
CA PRO A 302 24.26 -6.32 -0.09
C PRO A 302 24.15 -7.79 -0.54
N GLN A 303 25.25 -8.56 -0.40
CA GLN A 303 25.28 -9.97 -0.80
C GLN A 303 24.24 -10.82 -0.06
N ARG A 304 24.01 -10.55 1.24
CA ARG A 304 23.02 -11.28 2.05
C ARG A 304 21.59 -11.09 1.54
N VAL A 305 21.25 -9.89 1.08
CA VAL A 305 19.93 -9.60 0.47
C VAL A 305 19.78 -10.38 -0.84
N ARG A 306 20.79 -10.35 -1.71
CA ARG A 306 20.78 -11.09 -2.98
C ARG A 306 20.67 -12.61 -2.81
N GLN A 307 21.36 -13.17 -1.81
CA GLN A 307 21.30 -14.61 -1.51
C GLN A 307 19.92 -15.05 -1.03
N THR A 308 19.26 -14.21 -0.22
CA THR A 308 17.91 -14.49 0.30
C THR A 308 16.88 -14.42 -0.83
N ALA A 309 16.90 -13.34 -1.62
CA ALA A 309 16.02 -13.18 -2.79
C ALA A 309 16.15 -14.34 -3.80
N GLY A 310 17.38 -14.83 -4.05
CA GLY A 310 17.60 -15.98 -4.93
C GLY A 310 16.94 -17.28 -4.43
N ARG A 311 16.95 -17.51 -3.10
CA ARG A 311 16.29 -18.69 -2.49
C ARG A 311 14.77 -18.58 -2.55
N SER A 312 14.24 -17.38 -2.34
CA SER A 312 12.80 -17.11 -2.40
C SER A 312 12.27 -17.35 -3.82
N ASN A 313 13.00 -16.91 -4.86
CA ASN A 313 12.66 -17.18 -6.26
C ASN A 313 12.69 -18.67 -6.63
N GLU A 314 13.69 -19.43 -6.15
CA GLU A 314 13.72 -20.88 -6.35
C GLU A 314 12.55 -21.58 -5.66
N THR A 315 12.16 -21.12 -4.47
CA THR A 315 11.06 -21.72 -3.70
C THR A 315 9.70 -21.44 -4.35
N GLN A 316 9.47 -20.20 -4.81
CA GLN A 316 8.27 -19.85 -5.57
C GLN A 316 8.19 -20.62 -6.90
N SER A 317 9.31 -20.78 -7.61
CA SER A 317 9.36 -21.57 -8.86
C SER A 317 9.03 -23.04 -8.65
N ARG A 318 9.40 -23.61 -7.49
CA ARG A 318 9.06 -25.01 -7.13
C ARG A 318 7.60 -25.19 -6.74
N LEU A 319 6.98 -24.19 -6.12
CA LEU A 319 5.56 -24.21 -5.74
C LEU A 319 4.63 -23.91 -6.94
N GLY A 320 5.12 -23.23 -7.99
CA GLY A 320 4.39 -22.92 -9.22
C GLY A 320 4.59 -23.91 -10.39
N GLY A 321 5.24 -25.06 -10.17
CA GLY A 321 5.40 -26.09 -11.21
C GLY A 321 4.06 -26.74 -11.57
N PRO A 322 3.85 -27.17 -12.83
CA PRO A 322 2.56 -27.67 -13.29
C PRO A 322 2.19 -28.94 -12.51
N THR A 323 0.98 -28.96 -11.96
CA THR A 323 0.29 -30.19 -11.60
C THR A 323 0.26 -31.09 -12.84
N GLU A 324 1.08 -32.14 -12.83
CA GLU A 324 1.02 -33.16 -13.88
C GLU A 324 -0.43 -33.68 -13.98
N PRO A 325 -1.03 -33.72 -15.18
CA PRO A 325 -2.29 -34.40 -15.35
C PRO A 325 -2.06 -35.89 -15.12
N LEU A 326 -2.72 -36.45 -14.11
CA LEU A 326 -2.85 -37.89 -13.92
C LEU A 326 -3.31 -38.51 -15.25
N SER A 327 -2.40 -39.27 -15.86
CA SER A 327 -2.62 -40.04 -17.08
C SER A 327 -3.86 -40.93 -16.92
N SER A 328 -4.95 -40.58 -17.59
CA SER A 328 -6.12 -41.44 -17.73
C SER A 328 -5.75 -42.58 -18.68
N THR A 329 -5.39 -43.71 -18.07
CA THR A 329 -5.22 -44.97 -18.81
C THR A 329 -6.62 -45.48 -19.17
N VAL A 330 -7.11 -45.13 -20.36
CA VAL A 330 -8.33 -45.74 -20.92
C VAL A 330 -7.94 -47.14 -21.39
N SER A 331 -8.49 -48.15 -20.72
CA SER A 331 -8.43 -49.54 -21.16
C SER A 331 -9.41 -49.74 -22.30
N ASP A 332 -8.89 -49.99 -23.51
CA ASP A 332 -9.65 -50.56 -24.61
C ASP A 332 -10.02 -52.01 -24.26
N VAL A 333 -11.29 -52.24 -23.93
CA VAL A 333 -11.89 -53.58 -23.93
C VAL A 333 -12.51 -53.81 -25.31
N THR A 334 -11.80 -54.58 -26.12
CA THR A 334 -12.31 -55.18 -27.35
C THR A 334 -13.27 -56.32 -26.99
N VAL A 335 -14.54 -56.20 -27.39
CA VAL A 335 -15.47 -57.33 -27.44
C VAL A 335 -15.41 -57.94 -28.84
N LEU A 336 -15.02 -59.20 -28.91
CA LEU A 336 -15.20 -60.06 -30.08
C LEU A 336 -15.55 -61.47 -29.57
N ILE A 337 -16.73 -61.91 -30.00
CA ILE A 337 -17.44 -63.20 -29.76
C ILE A 337 -18.18 -63.30 -28.43
#